data_AF-A0A4W5PYW2-F1
#
_entry.id   AF-A0A4W5PYW2-F1
#
_cell.length_a   1.000
_cell.length_b   1.000
_cell.length_c   1.000
_cell.angle_alpha   90.00
_cell.angle_beta   90.00
_cell.angle_gamma   90.00
#
_symmetry.space_group_name_H-M   'P 1'
#
loop_
_entity.id
_entity.type
_entity.pdbx_description
1 polymer ?
#
loop_
_entity_poly.entity_id
_entity_poly.type
_entity_poly.pdbx_seq_one_letter_code
_entity_poly.pdbx_strand_id
1 'polypeptide(L)'
;CVQGINTDVYEDKCVIAGSVSGILLRPMSPLPPDVIMIISFPGDILMRMLKMLILPLIISSLITGLAGLDAKSSGRLGTRAMVYYMSTTVIAAALGVILVLVIHPGNPKLKSNLGPGKKNDDVSSLDAFFDLIRNLFPENLVQACFQQIQTVTTKVPVPTNRTRGPPQFTIKRGLQYKSGMNVLGWYTYWNMLNSKLE
;
A
#
# COMPACT_ATOMS: atom_id res chain seq x y z
N CYS A 1 -4.24 8.68 -33.30
CA CYS A 1 -5.69 8.51 -33.10
C CYS A 1 -6.22 7.12 -33.46
N VAL A 2 -6.10 6.63 -34.71
CA VAL A 2 -6.69 5.33 -35.13
C VAL A 2 -6.09 4.12 -34.40
N GLN A 3 -4.81 4.18 -34.04
CA GLN A 3 -4.13 3.12 -33.28
C GLN A 3 -4.52 3.10 -31.79
N GLY A 4 -4.87 4.27 -31.22
CA GLY A 4 -5.35 4.41 -29.85
C GLY A 4 -6.78 3.87 -29.66
N ILE A 5 -7.68 4.18 -30.61
CA ILE A 5 -9.07 3.70 -30.58
C ILE A 5 -9.14 2.17 -30.67
N ASN A 6 -8.27 1.54 -31.47
CA ASN A 6 -8.23 0.08 -31.53
C ASN A 6 -7.70 -0.52 -30.22
N THR A 7 -6.65 0.03 -29.62
CA THR A 7 -6.10 -0.47 -28.34
C THR A 7 -7.08 -0.34 -27.18
N ASP A 8 -7.80 0.78 -27.06
CA ASP A 8 -8.79 0.98 -25.99
C ASP A 8 -9.92 -0.08 -26.07
N VAL A 9 -10.36 -0.41 -27.30
CA VAL A 9 -11.36 -1.45 -27.56
C VAL A 9 -10.85 -2.86 -27.20
N TYR A 10 -9.54 -3.12 -27.23
CA TYR A 10 -8.98 -4.40 -26.80
C TYR A 10 -8.88 -4.51 -25.27
N GLU A 11 -8.59 -3.41 -24.56
CA GLU A 11 -8.51 -3.41 -23.10
C GLU A 11 -9.88 -3.70 -22.47
N ASP A 12 -10.93 -3.04 -22.94
CA ASP A 12 -12.29 -3.23 -22.46
C ASP A 12 -12.76 -4.69 -22.65
N LYS A 13 -12.45 -5.29 -23.81
CA LYS A 13 -12.80 -6.69 -24.10
C LYS A 13 -12.13 -7.67 -23.14
N CYS A 14 -10.88 -7.43 -22.76
CA CYS A 14 -10.15 -8.27 -21.80
C CYS A 14 -10.77 -8.20 -20.40
N VAL A 15 -11.16 -7.00 -19.94
CA VAL A 15 -11.80 -6.80 -18.63
C VAL A 15 -13.16 -7.49 -18.56
N ILE A 16 -13.96 -7.36 -19.63
CA ILE A 16 -15.27 -8.00 -19.73
C ILE A 16 -15.10 -9.53 -19.76
N ALA A 17 -14.20 -10.05 -20.59
CA ALA A 17 -13.93 -11.49 -20.68
C ALA A 17 -13.42 -12.07 -19.35
N GLY A 18 -12.52 -11.37 -18.65
CA GLY A 18 -12.02 -11.76 -17.33
C GLY A 18 -13.12 -11.77 -16.26
N SER A 19 -13.97 -10.75 -16.24
CA SER A 19 -15.10 -10.67 -15.29
C SER A 19 -16.13 -11.78 -15.54
N VAL A 20 -16.48 -12.03 -16.80
CA VAL A 20 -17.46 -13.07 -17.17
C VAL A 20 -16.90 -14.46 -16.89
N SER A 21 -15.65 -14.74 -17.25
CA SER A 21 -15.00 -16.03 -16.97
C SER A 21 -14.86 -16.31 -15.47
N GLY A 22 -14.50 -15.29 -14.67
CA GLY A 22 -14.43 -15.42 -13.21
C GLY A 22 -15.78 -15.72 -12.55
N ILE A 23 -16.86 -15.10 -13.03
CA ILE A 23 -18.23 -15.37 -12.54
C ILE A 23 -18.69 -16.77 -12.94
N LEU A 24 -18.36 -17.22 -14.16
CA LEU A 24 -18.74 -18.54 -14.68
C LEU A 24 -18.02 -19.70 -13.98
N LEU A 25 -16.77 -19.51 -13.57
CA LEU A 25 -15.97 -20.51 -12.86
C LEU A 25 -16.39 -20.68 -11.38
N ARG A 26 -17.06 -19.68 -10.80
CA ARG A 26 -17.49 -19.66 -9.39
C ARG A 26 -18.51 -20.75 -9.00
N PRO A 27 -19.60 -21.00 -9.75
CA PRO A 27 -20.56 -22.06 -9.40
C PRO A 27 -20.06 -23.49 -9.65
N MET A 28 -18.96 -23.66 -10.39
CA MET A 28 -18.40 -24.99 -10.74
C MET A 28 -17.39 -25.52 -9.69
N SER A 29 -17.20 -24.81 -8.58
CA SER A 29 -16.20 -25.14 -7.55
C SER A 29 -16.77 -26.14 -6.53
N PRO A 30 -16.16 -27.33 -6.39
CA PRO A 30 -14.86 -27.40 -5.71
C PRO A 30 -13.73 -27.79 -6.67
N LEU A 31 -12.99 -26.79 -7.15
CA LEU A 31 -11.77 -26.98 -7.91
C LEU A 31 -10.63 -27.38 -6.97
N PRO A 32 -9.77 -28.34 -7.35
CA PRO A 32 -8.57 -28.66 -6.59
C PRO A 32 -7.64 -27.43 -6.52
N PRO A 33 -6.92 -27.23 -5.39
CA PRO A 33 -6.06 -26.06 -5.16
C PRO A 33 -5.02 -25.81 -6.26
N ASP A 34 -4.56 -26.87 -6.92
CA ASP A 34 -3.56 -26.81 -7.99
C ASP A 34 -4.06 -26.07 -9.23
N VAL A 35 -5.33 -26.26 -9.60
CA VAL A 35 -5.95 -25.58 -10.76
C VAL A 35 -6.10 -24.09 -10.50
N ILE A 36 -6.42 -23.71 -9.25
CA ILE A 36 -6.54 -22.31 -8.85
C ILE A 36 -5.18 -21.60 -8.96
N MET A 37 -4.09 -22.25 -8.54
CA MET A 37 -2.74 -21.71 -8.70
C MET A 37 -2.35 -21.52 -10.17
N ILE A 38 -2.70 -22.45 -11.05
CA ILE A 38 -2.40 -22.34 -12.49
C ILE A 38 -3.16 -21.19 -13.13
N ILE A 39 -4.43 -20.99 -12.75
CA ILE A 39 -5.25 -19.88 -13.26
C ILE A 39 -4.76 -18.51 -12.73
N SER A 40 -4.27 -18.42 -11.49
CA SER A 40 -3.75 -17.16 -10.93
C SER A 40 -2.33 -16.82 -11.39
N PHE A 41 -1.56 -17.82 -11.84
CA PHE A 41 -0.17 -17.68 -12.27
C PHE A 41 0.12 -16.54 -13.27
N PRO A 42 -0.64 -16.33 -14.37
CA PRO A 42 -0.39 -15.22 -15.28
C PRO A 42 -0.56 -13.84 -14.61
N GLY A 43 -1.52 -13.71 -13.69
CA GLY A 43 -1.72 -12.48 -12.91
C GLY A 43 -0.56 -12.21 -11.95
N ASP A 44 -0.03 -13.25 -11.31
CA ASP A 44 1.13 -13.14 -10.42
C ASP A 44 2.40 -12.72 -11.17
N ILE A 45 2.63 -13.27 -12.37
CA ILE A 45 3.76 -12.85 -13.22
C ILE A 45 3.61 -11.39 -13.65
N LEU A 46 2.42 -10.98 -14.10
CA LEU A 46 2.14 -9.59 -14.47
C LEU A 46 2.44 -8.63 -13.33
N MET A 47 1.96 -8.94 -12.12
CA MET A 47 2.19 -8.11 -10.93
C MET A 47 3.68 -8.01 -10.57
N ARG A 48 4.46 -9.08 -10.78
CA ARG A 48 5.92 -9.06 -10.56
C ARG A 48 6.64 -8.20 -11.60
N MET A 49 6.25 -8.29 -12.88
CA MET A 49 6.83 -7.46 -13.95
C MET A 49 6.55 -5.97 -13.72
N LEU A 50 5.32 -5.60 -13.38
CA LEU A 50 4.96 -4.20 -13.09
C LEU A 50 5.73 -3.62 -11.90
N LYS A 51 5.90 -4.41 -10.83
CA LYS A 51 6.67 -3.99 -9.63
C LYS A 51 8.17 -3.80 -9.92
N MET A 52 8.74 -4.50 -10.89
CA MET A 52 10.14 -4.29 -11.28
C MET A 52 10.32 -2.99 -12.09
N LEU A 53 9.32 -2.63 -12.90
CA LEU A 53 9.36 -1.43 -13.75
C LEU A 53 9.05 -0.13 -13.00
N ILE A 54 8.25 -0.19 -11.94
CA ILE A 54 7.80 1.01 -11.23
C ILE A 54 8.97 1.80 -10.60
N LEU A 55 9.99 1.12 -10.07
CA LEU A 55 11.17 1.74 -9.45
C LEU A 55 11.95 2.62 -10.45
N PRO A 56 12.47 2.10 -11.58
CA PRO A 56 13.24 2.92 -12.51
C PRO A 56 12.39 4.00 -13.21
N LEU A 57 11.09 3.74 -13.44
CA LEU A 57 10.20 4.72 -14.06
C LEU A 57 9.89 5.91 -13.15
N ILE A 58 9.62 5.67 -11.87
CA ILE A 58 9.37 6.77 -10.92
C ILE A 58 10.63 7.64 -10.78
N ILE A 59 11.81 7.00 -10.65
CA ILE A 59 13.07 7.73 -10.45
C ILE A 59 13.39 8.60 -11.67
N SER A 60 13.40 8.02 -12.87
CA SER A 60 13.71 8.78 -14.09
C SER A 60 12.71 9.90 -14.35
N SER A 61 11.42 9.65 -14.15
CA SER A 61 10.36 10.66 -14.29
C SER A 61 10.52 11.82 -13.32
N LEU A 62 10.84 11.56 -12.04
CA LEU A 62 11.07 12.61 -11.04
C LEU A 62 12.33 13.43 -11.34
N ILE A 63 13.41 12.78 -11.77
CA ILE A 63 14.67 13.47 -12.13
C ILE A 63 14.41 14.43 -13.29
N THR A 64 13.86 13.93 -14.40
CA THR A 64 13.59 14.75 -15.59
C THR A 64 12.52 15.82 -15.31
N GLY A 65 11.50 15.50 -14.51
CA GLY A 65 10.42 16.43 -14.17
C GLY A 65 10.86 17.61 -13.32
N LEU A 66 11.85 17.42 -12.43
CA LEU A 66 12.36 18.48 -11.55
C LEU A 66 13.57 19.21 -12.14
N ALA A 67 14.40 18.55 -12.95
CA ALA A 67 15.59 19.16 -13.56
C ALA A 67 15.27 20.28 -14.57
N GLY A 68 14.05 20.31 -15.12
CA GLY A 68 13.61 21.33 -16.08
C GLY A 68 13.01 22.60 -15.45
N LEU A 69 12.94 22.70 -14.12
CA LEU A 69 12.24 23.76 -13.42
C LEU A 69 13.15 24.44 -12.39
N ASP A 70 13.19 25.77 -12.37
CA ASP A 70 13.90 26.54 -11.33
C ASP A 70 13.36 26.22 -9.92
N ALA A 71 14.23 26.19 -8.90
CA ALA A 71 13.91 26.01 -7.47
C ALA A 71 12.62 26.71 -7.03
N LYS A 72 12.51 28.00 -7.38
CA LYS A 72 11.41 28.89 -6.97
C LYS A 72 10.09 28.54 -7.66
N SER A 73 10.16 28.07 -8.90
CA SER A 73 8.99 27.65 -9.69
C SER A 73 8.52 26.26 -9.25
N SER A 74 9.46 25.33 -9.03
CA SER A 74 9.21 23.99 -8.49
C SER A 74 8.51 24.04 -7.13
N GLY A 75 9.00 24.87 -6.19
CA GLY A 75 8.39 25.03 -4.87
C GLY A 75 6.96 25.60 -4.92
N ARG A 76 6.66 26.53 -5.82
CA ARG A 76 5.31 27.09 -5.99
C ARG A 76 4.35 26.09 -6.62
N LEU A 77 4.81 25.30 -7.59
CA LEU A 77 4.03 24.23 -8.20
C LEU A 77 3.72 23.13 -7.16
N GLY A 78 4.73 22.72 -6.40
CA GLY A 78 4.58 21.73 -5.32
C GLY A 78 3.61 22.19 -4.23
N THR A 79 3.69 23.45 -3.80
CA THR A 79 2.76 24.00 -2.78
C THR A 79 1.31 24.01 -3.28
N ARG A 80 1.08 24.43 -4.53
CA ARG A 80 -0.27 24.40 -5.13
C ARG A 80 -0.80 22.96 -5.24
N ALA A 81 0.05 22.03 -5.67
CA ALA A 81 -0.31 20.61 -5.75
C ALA A 81 -0.63 20.03 -4.36
N MET A 82 0.15 20.36 -3.32
CA MET A 82 -0.08 19.89 -1.96
C MET A 82 -1.41 20.39 -1.39
N VAL A 83 -1.73 21.67 -1.57
CA VAL A 83 -3.03 22.24 -1.15
C VAL A 83 -4.18 21.58 -1.90
N TYR A 84 -4.04 21.37 -3.21
CA TYR A 84 -5.05 20.70 -4.04
C TYR A 84 -5.29 19.24 -3.61
N TYR A 85 -4.22 18.48 -3.34
CA TYR A 85 -4.36 17.10 -2.88
C TYR A 85 -4.94 17.00 -1.48
N MET A 86 -4.54 17.87 -0.56
CA MET A 86 -5.12 17.91 0.79
C MET A 86 -6.62 18.20 0.75
N SER A 87 -7.05 19.24 0.03
CA SER A 87 -8.47 19.60 -0.05
C SER A 87 -9.30 18.49 -0.70
N THR A 88 -8.83 17.93 -1.81
CA THR A 88 -9.54 16.86 -2.54
C THR A 88 -9.62 15.58 -1.71
N THR A 89 -8.56 15.21 -0.98
CA THR A 89 -8.55 14.01 -0.12
C THR A 89 -9.53 14.16 1.04
N VAL A 90 -9.59 15.34 1.68
CA VAL A 90 -10.54 15.61 2.77
C VAL A 90 -11.98 15.54 2.26
N ILE A 91 -12.28 16.14 1.12
CA ILE A 91 -13.61 16.10 0.51
C ILE A 91 -14.00 14.67 0.14
N ALA A 92 -13.10 13.92 -0.51
CA ALA A 92 -13.33 12.53 -0.89
C ALA A 92 -13.54 11.62 0.34
N ALA A 93 -12.74 11.79 1.40
CA ALA A 93 -12.88 11.04 2.64
C ALA A 93 -14.19 11.36 3.36
N ALA A 94 -14.58 12.64 3.43
CA ALA A 94 -15.86 13.06 4.02
C ALA A 94 -17.04 12.43 3.26
N LEU A 95 -17.03 12.50 1.92
CA LEU A 95 -18.05 11.86 1.09
C LEU A 95 -18.07 10.34 1.27
N GLY A 96 -16.92 9.68 1.34
CA GLY A 96 -16.82 8.24 1.59
C GLY A 96 -17.41 7.83 2.94
N VAL A 97 -17.15 8.59 4.00
CA VAL A 97 -17.71 8.36 5.34
C VAL A 97 -19.23 8.62 5.35
N ILE A 98 -19.70 9.67 4.71
CA ILE A 98 -21.14 9.94 4.60
C ILE A 98 -21.83 8.80 3.84
N LEU A 99 -21.27 8.35 2.71
CA LEU A 99 -21.86 7.31 1.88
C LEU A 99 -21.94 5.96 2.61
N VAL A 100 -20.88 5.55 3.32
CA VAL A 100 -20.88 4.30 4.09
C VAL A 100 -21.85 4.36 5.27
N LEU A 101 -22.01 5.54 5.90
CA LEU A 101 -22.99 5.75 6.98
C LEU A 101 -24.42 5.89 6.46
N VAL A 102 -24.66 6.23 5.19
CA VAL A 102 -26.03 6.26 4.65
C VAL A 102 -26.43 4.86 4.18
N ILE A 103 -25.58 4.22 3.38
CA ILE A 103 -25.87 2.90 2.80
C ILE A 103 -25.78 1.79 3.85
N HIS A 104 -24.96 1.96 4.89
CA HIS A 104 -24.61 0.93 5.88
C HIS A 104 -24.33 -0.43 5.23
N PRO A 105 -23.32 -0.53 4.34
CA PRO A 105 -23.01 -1.79 3.68
C PRO A 105 -22.47 -2.80 4.71
N GLY A 106 -23.34 -3.69 5.19
CA GLY A 106 -22.98 -4.77 6.10
C GLY A 106 -24.19 -5.38 6.80
N ASN A 107 -24.34 -6.71 6.69
CA ASN A 107 -25.38 -7.43 7.43
C ASN A 107 -24.89 -7.74 8.85
N PRO A 108 -25.48 -7.16 9.92
CA PRO A 108 -25.09 -7.45 11.30
C PRO A 108 -25.28 -8.94 11.65
N LYS A 109 -26.19 -9.64 10.95
CA LYS A 109 -26.47 -11.08 11.11
C LYS A 109 -25.32 -11.99 10.64
N LEU A 110 -24.45 -11.53 9.76
CA LEU A 110 -23.26 -12.29 9.34
C LEU A 110 -22.13 -12.20 10.37
N LYS A 111 -22.06 -11.10 11.13
CA LYS A 111 -21.01 -10.84 12.12
C LYS A 111 -21.00 -11.84 13.29
N SER A 112 -22.13 -12.48 13.60
CA SER A 112 -22.25 -13.52 14.63
C SER A 112 -21.79 -14.91 14.17
N ASN A 113 -21.68 -15.14 12.86
CA ASN A 113 -21.22 -16.42 12.28
C ASN A 113 -19.74 -16.40 11.89
N LEU A 114 -19.10 -15.24 11.90
CA LEU A 114 -17.64 -15.16 11.87
C LEU A 114 -17.14 -15.52 13.27
N GLY A 115 -16.49 -16.69 13.41
CA GLY A 115 -15.84 -17.12 14.65
C GLY A 115 -14.89 -16.06 15.21
N PRO A 116 -14.31 -16.25 16.42
CA PRO A 116 -13.49 -15.24 17.08
C PRO A 116 -12.32 -14.84 16.17
N GLY A 117 -12.51 -13.74 15.44
CA GLY A 117 -11.53 -13.22 14.51
C GLY A 117 -10.25 -12.98 15.27
N LYS A 118 -9.12 -13.35 14.66
CA LYS A 118 -7.79 -13.03 15.16
C LYS A 118 -7.78 -11.53 15.45
N LYS A 119 -7.80 -11.15 16.74
CA LYS A 119 -7.70 -9.74 17.15
C LYS A 119 -6.38 -9.24 16.57
N ASN A 120 -6.47 -8.43 15.51
CA ASN A 120 -5.30 -7.76 14.96
C ASN A 120 -4.66 -6.99 16.11
N ASP A 121 -3.35 -7.09 16.24
CA ASP A 121 -2.64 -6.36 17.27
C ASP A 121 -2.99 -4.87 17.11
N ASP A 122 -3.39 -4.22 18.20
CA ASP A 122 -3.81 -2.82 18.19
C ASP A 122 -2.61 -1.96 17.77
N VAL A 123 -2.50 -1.69 16.47
CA VAL A 123 -1.52 -0.77 15.91
C VAL A 123 -1.98 0.64 16.29
N SER A 124 -1.20 1.30 17.14
CA SER A 124 -1.50 2.67 17.53
C SER A 124 -1.35 3.57 16.31
N SER A 125 -2.31 4.48 16.07
CA SER A 125 -2.20 5.46 14.98
C SER A 125 -0.95 6.33 15.11
N LEU A 126 -0.47 6.55 16.34
CA LEU A 126 0.80 7.24 16.61
C LEU A 126 2.01 6.43 16.14
N ASP A 127 1.99 5.10 16.30
CA ASP A 127 3.06 4.22 15.82
C ASP A 127 3.13 4.27 14.28
N ALA A 128 1.97 4.27 13.60
CA ALA A 128 1.90 4.43 12.16
C ALA A 128 2.39 5.81 11.68
N PHE A 129 2.06 6.88 12.40
CA PHE A 129 2.56 8.23 12.11
C PHE A 129 4.09 8.33 12.29
N PHE A 130 4.63 7.74 13.36
CA PHE A 130 6.08 7.68 13.53
C PHE A 130 6.76 6.80 12.50
N ASP A 131 6.15 5.70 12.09
CA ASP A 131 6.65 4.87 10.98
C ASP A 131 6.67 5.66 9.67
N LEU A 132 5.66 6.51 9.41
CA LEU A 132 5.66 7.40 8.26
C LEU A 132 6.86 8.35 8.27
N ILE A 133 7.12 9.01 9.41
CA ILE A 133 8.26 9.93 9.56
C ILE A 133 9.60 9.19 9.44
N ARG A 134 9.72 8.00 10.03
CA ARG A 134 10.94 7.17 9.92
C ARG A 134 11.18 6.72 8.47
N ASN A 135 10.13 6.40 7.73
CA ASN A 135 10.24 6.10 6.31
C ASN A 135 10.50 7.36 5.46
N LEU A 136 10.12 8.55 5.92
CA LEU A 136 10.47 9.82 5.26
C LEU A 136 11.99 10.07 5.25
N PHE A 137 12.71 9.62 6.29
CA PHE A 137 14.16 9.75 6.42
C PHE A 137 14.81 8.38 6.60
N PRO A 138 15.03 7.62 5.52
CA PRO A 138 15.64 6.30 5.62
C PRO A 138 17.09 6.41 6.09
N GLU A 139 17.49 5.48 6.96
CA GLU A 139 18.88 5.34 7.43
C GLU A 139 19.86 4.98 6.31
N ASN A 140 19.40 4.24 5.29
CA ASN A 140 20.18 3.77 4.15
C ASN A 140 19.35 3.81 2.86
N LEU A 141 19.86 4.44 1.81
CA LEU A 141 19.17 4.55 0.51
C LEU A 141 19.03 3.21 -0.22
N VAL A 142 20.09 2.41 -0.23
CA VAL A 142 20.08 1.09 -0.88
C VAL A 142 19.08 0.16 -0.18
N GLN A 143 19.01 0.25 1.16
CA GLN A 143 18.05 -0.52 1.95
C GLN A 143 16.62 -0.05 1.69
N ALA A 144 16.39 1.27 1.56
CA ALA A 144 15.08 1.84 1.24
C ALA A 144 14.49 1.35 -0.10
N CYS A 145 15.31 0.91 -1.05
CA CYS A 145 14.84 0.33 -2.31
C CYS A 145 14.12 -1.01 -2.12
N PHE A 146 14.44 -1.77 -1.07
CA PHE A 146 13.96 -3.15 -0.87
C PHE A 146 13.24 -3.35 0.47
N GLN A 147 13.39 -2.43 1.40
CA GLN A 147 12.87 -2.52 2.76
C GLN A 147 12.24 -1.22 3.24
N GLN A 148 11.19 -1.37 4.04
CA GLN A 148 10.49 -0.30 4.75
C GLN A 148 10.44 -0.61 6.25
N ILE A 149 10.48 0.44 7.07
CA ILE A 149 10.46 0.34 8.54
C ILE A 149 9.00 0.24 8.98
N GLN A 150 8.65 -0.78 9.78
CA GLN A 150 7.33 -0.91 10.37
C GLN A 150 7.43 -1.32 11.84
N THR A 151 6.64 -0.68 12.69
CA THR A 151 6.47 -1.07 14.09
C THR A 151 5.60 -2.32 14.15
N VAL A 152 6.18 -3.42 14.62
CA VAL A 152 5.49 -4.69 14.80
C VAL A 152 5.30 -4.94 16.29
N THR A 153 4.08 -5.26 16.65
CA THR A 153 3.67 -5.57 18.01
C THR A 153 3.87 -7.06 18.25
N THR A 154 4.95 -7.45 18.92
CA THR A 154 5.23 -8.85 19.23
C THR A 154 4.81 -9.16 20.67
N LYS A 155 3.96 -10.18 20.86
CA LYS A 155 3.62 -10.70 22.19
C LYS A 155 4.79 -11.54 22.68
N VAL A 156 5.57 -11.00 23.63
CA VAL A 156 6.72 -11.71 24.23
C VAL A 156 6.27 -12.28 25.57
N PRO A 157 6.47 -13.58 25.83
CA PRO A 157 6.18 -14.15 27.15
C PRO A 157 7.14 -13.55 28.19
N VAL A 158 6.60 -13.01 29.27
CA VAL A 158 7.42 -12.54 30.40
C VAL A 158 7.78 -13.74 31.26
N PRO A 159 9.09 -14.00 31.51
CA PRO A 159 9.48 -15.03 32.45
C PRO A 159 9.01 -14.61 33.85
N THR A 160 7.93 -15.25 34.32
CA THR A 160 7.41 -15.04 35.67
C THR A 160 8.05 -16.07 36.59
N ASN A 161 8.78 -15.62 37.61
CA ASN A 161 9.40 -16.49 38.62
C ASN A 161 8.37 -17.09 39.62
N ARG A 162 7.08 -17.15 39.26
CA ARG A 162 6.00 -17.71 40.07
C ARG A 162 5.45 -18.97 39.40
N THR A 163 5.65 -20.11 40.04
CA THR A 163 5.27 -21.45 39.60
C THR A 163 3.76 -21.78 39.61
N ARG A 164 2.85 -20.79 39.72
CA ARG A 164 1.39 -21.02 39.78
C ARG A 164 0.53 -19.89 39.19
N GLY A 165 0.95 -19.28 38.08
CA GLY A 165 0.12 -18.31 37.34
C GLY A 165 0.11 -18.60 35.84
N PRO A 166 -0.98 -18.27 35.11
CA PRO A 166 -0.96 -18.36 33.65
C PRO A 166 0.17 -17.46 33.09
N PRO A 167 0.83 -17.87 31.99
CA PRO A 167 1.93 -17.09 31.41
C PRO A 167 1.47 -15.67 31.07
N GLN A 168 2.12 -14.66 31.65
CA GLN A 168 1.83 -13.27 31.37
C GLN A 168 2.52 -12.87 30.06
N PHE A 169 1.73 -12.54 29.04
CA PHE A 169 2.24 -12.03 27.77
C PHE A 169 2.36 -10.51 27.88
N THR A 170 3.58 -9.97 27.73
CA THR A 170 3.77 -8.53 27.57
C THR A 170 3.90 -8.21 26.11
N ILE A 171 3.11 -7.22 25.69
CA ILE A 171 3.16 -6.66 24.35
C ILE A 171 4.43 -5.82 24.25
N LYS A 172 5.43 -6.31 23.51
CA LYS A 172 6.64 -5.54 23.20
C LYS A 172 6.53 -4.97 21.79
N ARG A 173 6.71 -3.66 21.68
CA ARG A 173 6.81 -2.96 20.40
C ARG A 173 8.24 -3.09 19.90
N GLY A 174 8.42 -3.54 18.65
CA GLY A 174 9.74 -3.62 18.02
C GLY A 174 9.69 -3.07 16.60
N LEU A 175 10.77 -2.43 16.16
CA LEU A 175 10.95 -2.06 14.77
C LEU A 175 11.37 -3.32 13.99
N GLN A 176 10.71 -3.58 12.87
CA GLN A 176 11.06 -4.65 11.95
C GLN A 176 11.14 -4.10 10.53
N TYR A 177 12.15 -4.55 9.78
CA TYR A 177 12.25 -4.24 8.36
C TYR A 177 11.34 -5.18 7.58
N LYS A 178 10.32 -4.63 6.94
CA LYS A 178 9.46 -5.36 6.01
C LYS A 178 9.99 -5.21 4.60
N SER A 179 9.96 -6.29 3.83
CA SER A 179 10.26 -6.22 2.40
C SER A 179 9.20 -5.36 1.69
N GLY A 180 9.66 -4.36 0.96
CA GLY A 180 8.85 -3.35 0.29
C GLY A 180 9.66 -2.10 0.00
N MET A 181 9.39 -1.44 -1.13
CA MET A 181 10.10 -0.22 -1.51
C MET A 181 9.56 0.97 -0.73
N ASN A 182 10.45 1.71 -0.07
CA ASN A 182 10.14 2.98 0.58
C ASN A 182 10.26 4.15 -0.41
N VAL A 183 9.19 4.37 -1.19
CA VAL A 183 9.10 5.44 -2.20
C VAL A 183 9.19 6.83 -1.57
N LEU A 184 8.67 7.00 -0.35
CA LEU A 184 8.68 8.27 0.38
C LEU A 184 10.09 8.72 0.72
N GLY A 185 10.93 7.80 1.21
CA GLY A 185 12.33 8.08 1.54
C GLY A 185 13.18 8.42 0.31
N TRP A 186 12.85 7.85 -0.86
CA TRP A 186 13.52 8.23 -2.10
C TRP A 186 13.14 9.65 -2.54
N TYR A 187 11.84 9.96 -2.50
CA TYR A 187 11.34 11.28 -2.88
C TYR A 187 11.98 12.39 -2.04
N THR A 188 12.09 12.19 -0.73
CA THR A 188 12.67 13.18 0.19
C THR A 188 14.17 13.37 -0.02
N TYR A 189 14.92 12.26 -0.19
CA TYR A 189 16.34 12.32 -0.48
C TYR A 189 16.63 13.07 -1.78
N TRP A 190 15.87 12.78 -2.84
CA TRP A 190 16.02 13.47 -4.13
C TRP A 190 15.76 14.98 -4.01
N ASN A 191 14.67 15.38 -3.34
CA ASN A 191 14.37 16.79 -3.10
C ASN A 191 15.47 17.49 -2.30
N MET A 192 16.05 16.82 -1.30
CA MET A 192 17.15 17.37 -0.51
C MET A 192 18.44 17.53 -1.34
N LEU A 193 18.74 16.57 -2.21
CA LEU A 193 19.89 16.66 -3.11
C LEU A 193 19.72 17.79 -4.14
N ASN A 194 18.53 17.91 -4.73
CA ASN A 194 18.23 18.94 -5.72
C ASN A 194 18.35 20.35 -5.12
N SER A 195 17.83 20.56 -3.90
CA SER A 195 17.95 21.83 -3.19
C SER A 195 19.38 22.23 -2.82
N LYS A 196 20.35 21.32 -2.93
CA LYS A 196 21.76 21.57 -2.61
C LYS A 196 22.66 21.69 -3.86
N LEU A 197 22.10 21.37 -5.04
CA LEU A 197 22.75 21.48 -6.34
C LEU A 197 22.43 22.82 -7.03
N GLU A 198 21.38 23.52 -6.57
CA GLU A 198 21.03 24.91 -6.93
C GLU A 198 21.67 25.93 -5.98
#